data_AF-A0A6J8CIH0-F1
#
_entry.id   AF-A0A6J8CIH0-F1
#
_cell.length_a   1.000
_cell.length_b   1.000
_cell.length_c   1.000
_cell.angle_alpha   90.00
_cell.angle_beta   90.00
_cell.angle_gamma   90.00
#
_symmetry.space_group_name_H-M   'P 1'
#
loop_
_entity.id
_entity.type
_entity.pdbx_description
1 polymer ?
#
loop_
_entity_poly.entity_id
_entity_poly.type
_entity_poly.pdbx_seq_one_letter_code
_entity_poly.pdbx_strand_id
1 'polypeptide(L)'
;MKHKSQKQLRSSSKNVDCRSPPSIQLKLPSTTASHAQCVVCKRHGPKLVTVPNSARYDLFLQRLIILPQGARCCPGHLSDEIFSSFSCEQIVEKKPSSDFNRTEITNLLKQIRDIALKNSKKRIDFDSPNSLSESDIYNLTGLTKANFDDVCSKIQDSPMRDSHCRTIRQCIGIFFTKLKCGMSNRLLSTLFNLGCDATRRAISSARKYLVETFVPENLGFEHISRNNVIDNHTRPLAQSLFGDITNPAILVVDGTYIYI
;
A
#
# COMPACT_ATOMS: atom_id res chain seq x y z
N MET A 1 84.68 -11.49 -22.22
CA MET A 1 83.82 -10.82 -23.21
C MET A 1 82.47 -11.54 -23.30
N LYS A 2 81.38 -10.92 -22.83
CA LYS A 2 79.98 -11.12 -23.26
C LYS A 2 79.08 -10.19 -22.41
N HIS A 3 78.95 -8.94 -22.83
CA HIS A 3 77.92 -8.04 -22.32
C HIS A 3 76.61 -8.33 -23.06
N LYS A 4 75.57 -8.71 -22.32
CA LYS A 4 74.18 -8.74 -22.79
C LYS A 4 73.65 -7.30 -22.86
N SER A 5 73.31 -6.84 -24.05
CA SER A 5 72.52 -5.62 -24.24
C SER A 5 71.03 -5.99 -24.24
N GLN A 6 70.29 -5.40 -23.30
CA GLN A 6 68.83 -5.46 -23.25
C GLN A 6 68.25 -4.74 -24.48
N LYS A 7 67.39 -5.43 -25.23
CA LYS A 7 66.53 -4.82 -26.25
C LYS A 7 65.15 -4.64 -25.61
N GLN A 8 64.83 -3.41 -25.22
CA GLN A 8 63.49 -3.03 -24.78
C GLN A 8 62.49 -3.24 -25.93
N LEU A 9 61.59 -4.21 -25.80
CA LEU A 9 60.35 -4.23 -26.56
C LEU A 9 59.34 -3.34 -25.84
N ARG A 10 59.16 -2.14 -26.37
CA ARG A 10 58.03 -1.26 -26.02
C ARG A 10 56.73 -1.94 -26.46
N SER A 11 56.01 -2.57 -25.53
CA SER A 11 54.62 -2.94 -25.73
C SER A 11 53.76 -1.67 -25.60
N SER A 12 53.37 -1.10 -26.73
CA SER A 12 52.38 -0.04 -26.82
C SER A 12 51.05 -0.53 -26.26
N SER A 13 50.72 -0.11 -25.02
CA SER A 13 49.41 -0.27 -24.43
C SER A 13 48.41 0.58 -25.21
N LYS A 14 47.59 -0.05 -26.04
CA LYS A 14 46.45 0.60 -26.67
C LYS A 14 45.41 0.83 -25.56
N ASN A 15 45.21 2.08 -25.15
CA ASN A 15 44.02 2.49 -24.42
C ASN A 15 42.81 2.18 -25.32
N VAL A 16 42.16 1.04 -25.07
CA VAL A 16 40.86 0.74 -25.65
C VAL A 16 39.88 1.66 -24.95
N ASP A 17 39.46 2.71 -25.64
CA ASP A 17 38.30 3.52 -25.27
C ASP A 17 37.11 2.57 -25.03
N CYS A 18 36.81 2.26 -23.77
CA CYS A 18 35.65 1.43 -23.38
C CYS A 18 34.37 2.23 -23.61
N ARG A 19 33.96 2.40 -24.87
CA ARG A 19 32.67 2.99 -25.22
C ARG A 19 31.58 1.96 -24.96
N SER A 20 30.62 2.32 -24.11
CA SER A 20 29.43 1.47 -23.91
C SER A 20 28.74 1.25 -25.26
N PRO A 21 28.25 0.02 -25.53
CA PRO A 21 27.47 -0.23 -26.73
C PRO A 21 26.23 0.68 -26.80
N PRO A 22 25.76 1.03 -28.00
CA PRO A 22 24.64 1.96 -28.18
C PRO A 22 23.33 1.41 -27.59
N SER A 23 23.16 0.09 -27.61
CA SER A 23 22.06 -0.63 -26.99
C SER A 23 22.56 -1.98 -26.47
N ILE A 24 22.01 -2.44 -25.36
CA ILE A 24 22.19 -3.79 -24.84
C ILE A 24 20.83 -4.47 -24.74
N GLN A 25 20.79 -5.76 -25.04
CA GLN A 25 19.60 -6.56 -24.86
C GLN A 25 19.61 -7.19 -23.46
N LEU A 26 18.55 -6.97 -22.69
CA LEU A 26 18.34 -7.56 -21.37
C LEU A 26 17.17 -8.55 -21.43
N LYS A 27 17.27 -9.64 -20.66
CA LYS A 27 16.19 -10.63 -20.48
C LYS A 27 15.12 -10.10 -19.53
N LEU A 28 14.57 -8.94 -19.85
CA LEU A 28 13.46 -8.31 -19.16
C LEU A 28 12.27 -8.30 -20.13
N PRO A 29 11.14 -8.94 -19.79
CA PRO A 29 10.01 -9.00 -20.69
C PRO A 29 9.41 -7.61 -20.89
N SER A 30 8.88 -7.33 -22.08
CA SER A 30 8.22 -6.06 -22.39
C SER A 30 6.92 -6.24 -23.16
N THR A 31 6.11 -5.18 -23.12
CA THR A 31 4.98 -5.04 -24.02
C THR A 31 5.43 -4.54 -25.40
N THR A 32 4.54 -4.56 -26.38
CA THR A 32 4.77 -3.86 -27.64
C THR A 32 4.76 -2.35 -27.43
N ALA A 33 5.67 -1.63 -28.12
CA ALA A 33 5.62 -0.19 -28.21
C ALA A 33 4.56 0.19 -29.24
N SER A 34 3.43 0.73 -28.78
CA SER A 34 2.39 1.23 -29.67
C SER A 34 1.86 2.56 -29.15
N HIS A 35 1.77 3.51 -30.07
CA HIS A 35 1.14 4.81 -29.84
C HIS A 35 -0.32 4.85 -30.30
N ALA A 36 -0.82 3.78 -30.95
CA ALA A 36 -2.12 3.75 -31.61
C ALA A 36 -3.20 2.95 -30.85
N GLN A 37 -2.80 2.11 -29.89
CA GLN A 37 -3.73 1.26 -29.12
C GLN A 37 -3.40 1.29 -27.63
N CYS A 38 -4.41 1.04 -26.81
CA CYS A 38 -4.27 0.85 -25.38
C CYS A 38 -3.41 -0.39 -25.06
N VAL A 39 -2.41 -0.25 -24.20
CA VAL A 39 -1.55 -1.38 -23.80
C VAL A 39 -2.31 -2.46 -23.00
N VAL A 40 -3.37 -2.08 -22.30
CA VAL A 40 -4.20 -2.99 -21.50
C VAL A 40 -5.25 -3.69 -22.38
N CYS A 41 -6.28 -2.97 -22.82
CA CYS A 41 -7.43 -3.54 -23.52
C CYS A 41 -7.34 -3.58 -25.06
N LYS A 42 -6.22 -3.15 -25.65
CA LYS A 42 -5.97 -3.12 -27.11
C LYS A 42 -6.94 -2.28 -27.94
N ARG A 43 -7.83 -1.50 -27.31
CA ARG A 43 -8.71 -0.57 -28.02
C ARG A 43 -7.90 0.54 -28.67
N HIS A 44 -8.24 0.83 -29.93
CA HIS A 44 -7.80 2.02 -30.64
C HIS A 44 -8.74 3.18 -30.27
N GLY A 45 -8.21 4.39 -30.18
CA GLY A 45 -9.09 5.54 -29.96
C GLY A 45 -8.39 6.88 -29.89
N PRO A 46 -9.13 7.98 -30.10
CA PRO A 46 -8.58 9.33 -30.04
C PRO A 46 -8.24 9.78 -28.62
N LYS A 47 -8.81 9.14 -27.58
CA LYS A 47 -8.69 9.54 -26.16
C LYS A 47 -7.66 8.72 -25.37
N LEU A 48 -6.66 8.14 -26.04
CA LEU A 48 -5.59 7.43 -25.36
C LEU A 48 -4.64 8.44 -24.68
N VAL A 49 -4.29 8.18 -23.43
CA VAL A 49 -3.31 8.97 -22.69
C VAL A 49 -1.97 8.24 -22.67
N THR A 50 -0.88 9.00 -22.66
CA THR A 50 0.46 8.44 -22.44
C THR A 50 0.53 7.89 -21.03
N VAL A 51 1.00 6.65 -20.88
CA VAL A 51 1.14 6.03 -19.57
C VAL A 51 2.19 6.80 -18.75
N PRO A 52 1.83 7.31 -17.55
CA PRO A 52 2.75 8.03 -16.69
C PRO A 52 3.98 7.19 -16.29
N ASN A 53 5.07 7.86 -15.96
CA ASN A 53 6.27 7.19 -15.47
C ASN A 53 6.02 6.40 -14.17
N SER A 54 5.19 6.93 -13.27
CA SER A 54 4.74 6.26 -12.04
C SER A 54 4.14 4.88 -12.35
N ALA A 55 3.10 4.80 -13.18
CA ALA A 55 2.51 3.53 -13.63
C ALA A 55 3.52 2.58 -14.30
N ARG A 56 4.45 3.10 -15.11
CA ARG A 56 5.47 2.27 -15.79
C ARG A 56 6.41 1.59 -14.81
N TYR A 57 6.92 2.33 -13.83
CA TYR A 57 7.85 1.80 -12.84
C TYR A 57 7.14 0.93 -11.81
N ASP A 58 5.90 1.28 -11.43
CA ASP A 58 5.07 0.45 -10.56
C ASP A 58 4.80 -0.93 -11.19
N LEU A 59 4.41 -0.98 -12.47
CA LEU A 59 4.27 -2.24 -13.21
C LEU A 59 5.57 -3.06 -13.24
N PHE A 60 6.71 -2.40 -13.43
CA PHE A 60 8.01 -3.08 -13.40
C PHE A 60 8.30 -3.69 -12.03
N LEU A 61 8.02 -2.96 -10.93
CA LEU A 61 8.23 -3.46 -9.58
C LEU A 61 7.27 -4.61 -9.22
N GLN A 62 6.02 -4.55 -9.68
CA GLN A 62 5.01 -5.57 -9.39
C GLN A 62 5.15 -6.83 -10.25
N ARG A 63 5.51 -6.68 -11.53
CA ARG A 63 5.42 -7.77 -12.53
C ARG A 63 6.70 -8.04 -13.33
N LEU A 64 7.77 -7.28 -13.11
CA LEU A 64 9.01 -7.34 -13.89
C LEU A 64 8.79 -7.09 -15.41
N ILE A 65 7.70 -6.41 -15.79
CA ILE A 65 7.40 -6.10 -17.19
C ILE A 65 7.82 -4.66 -17.51
N ILE A 66 8.61 -4.51 -18.57
CA ILE A 66 9.02 -3.22 -19.11
C ILE A 66 7.94 -2.69 -20.03
N LEU A 67 7.42 -1.51 -19.67
CA LEU A 67 6.53 -0.76 -20.54
C LEU A 67 7.33 0.29 -21.34
N PRO A 68 7.39 0.20 -22.68
CA PRO A 68 8.14 1.13 -23.52
C PRO A 68 7.69 2.59 -23.33
N GLN A 69 8.60 3.53 -23.56
CA GLN A 69 8.28 4.95 -23.48
C GLN A 69 7.24 5.33 -24.53
N GLY A 70 6.29 6.17 -24.14
CA GLY A 70 5.21 6.62 -25.03
C GLY A 70 4.12 5.56 -25.29
N ALA A 71 4.17 4.40 -24.62
CA ALA A 71 3.03 3.50 -24.54
C ALA A 71 1.80 4.26 -24.05
N ARG A 72 0.63 3.92 -24.59
CA ARG A 72 -0.63 4.59 -24.27
C ARG A 72 -1.64 3.63 -23.64
N CYS A 73 -2.54 4.16 -22.83
CA CYS A 73 -3.67 3.42 -22.29
C CYS A 73 -4.96 4.25 -22.30
N CYS A 74 -6.10 3.59 -22.11
CA CYS A 74 -7.35 4.31 -21.84
C CYS A 74 -7.25 4.98 -20.45
N PRO A 75 -7.83 6.19 -20.26
CA PRO A 75 -7.83 6.87 -18.97
C PRO A 75 -8.40 6.03 -17.83
N GLY A 76 -9.47 5.26 -18.08
CA GLY A 76 -10.11 4.40 -17.06
C GLY A 76 -9.29 3.20 -16.59
N HIS A 77 -8.09 2.97 -17.14
CA HIS A 77 -7.15 1.97 -16.60
C HIS A 77 -6.21 2.55 -15.53
N LEU A 78 -6.21 3.88 -15.37
CA LEU A 78 -5.40 4.57 -14.40
C LEU A 78 -6.28 5.10 -13.26
N SER A 79 -5.81 4.90 -12.04
CA SER A 79 -6.31 5.53 -10.82
C SER A 79 -5.11 6.19 -10.15
N ASP A 80 -5.14 7.50 -9.90
CA ASP A 80 -4.02 8.25 -9.29
C ASP A 80 -2.66 8.02 -9.96
N GLU A 81 -2.65 8.08 -11.30
CA GLU A 81 -1.47 7.88 -12.16
C GLU A 81 -0.81 6.49 -12.11
N ILE A 82 -1.42 5.51 -11.43
CA ILE A 82 -1.01 4.11 -11.41
C ILE A 82 -2.07 3.22 -12.06
N PHE A 83 -1.69 2.03 -12.50
CA PHE A 83 -2.67 1.07 -13.01
C PHE A 83 -3.50 0.49 -11.87
N SER A 84 -4.80 0.33 -12.08
CA SER A 84 -5.60 -0.48 -11.15
C SER A 84 -5.10 -1.93 -11.14
N SER A 85 -5.30 -2.67 -10.04
CA SER A 85 -4.87 -4.07 -9.91
C SER A 85 -5.32 -4.93 -11.09
N PHE A 86 -6.61 -4.83 -11.45
CA PHE A 86 -7.19 -5.49 -12.61
C PHE A 86 -6.53 -5.11 -13.93
N SER A 87 -6.18 -3.83 -14.12
CA SER A 87 -5.49 -3.37 -15.33
C SER A 87 -4.05 -3.87 -15.37
N CYS A 88 -3.35 -3.88 -14.23
CA CYS A 88 -2.00 -4.44 -14.08
C CYS A 88 -1.96 -5.91 -14.51
N GLU A 89 -2.91 -6.73 -14.06
CA GLU A 89 -2.99 -8.16 -14.39
C GLU A 89 -3.25 -8.43 -15.89
N GLN A 90 -4.05 -7.58 -16.53
CA GLN A 90 -4.35 -7.70 -17.96
C GLN A 90 -3.19 -7.34 -18.89
N ILE A 91 -2.16 -6.66 -18.40
CA ILE A 91 -1.00 -6.33 -19.23
C ILE A 91 -0.21 -7.62 -19.49
N VAL A 92 -0.07 -8.00 -20.77
CA VAL A 92 0.60 -9.24 -21.16
C VAL A 92 1.97 -8.94 -21.75
N GLU A 93 2.97 -9.71 -21.34
CA GLU A 93 4.28 -9.73 -21.98
C GLU A 93 4.18 -10.16 -23.45
N LYS A 94 4.89 -9.45 -24.33
CA LYS A 94 4.89 -9.75 -25.77
C LYS A 94 6.28 -10.07 -26.30
N LYS A 95 7.32 -9.58 -25.62
CA LYS A 95 8.72 -9.87 -25.93
C LYS A 95 9.40 -10.38 -24.67
N PRO A 96 10.20 -11.47 -24.75
CA PRO A 96 10.92 -12.00 -23.59
C PRO A 96 12.18 -11.19 -23.22
N SER A 97 12.63 -10.32 -24.12
CA SER A 97 13.78 -9.43 -23.94
C SER A 97 13.45 -8.02 -24.38
N SER A 98 14.22 -7.07 -23.87
CA SER A 98 14.09 -5.65 -24.15
C SER A 98 15.45 -5.05 -24.40
N ASP A 99 15.51 -4.18 -25.39
CA ASP A 99 16.72 -3.44 -25.74
C ASP A 99 16.76 -2.13 -24.95
N PHE A 100 17.92 -1.82 -24.40
CA PHE A 100 18.14 -0.66 -23.55
C PHE A 100 19.40 0.10 -23.94
N ASN A 101 19.29 1.40 -24.05
CA ASN A 101 20.45 2.28 -24.12
C ASN A 101 20.93 2.72 -22.72
N ARG A 102 22.11 3.36 -22.67
CA ARG A 102 22.72 3.88 -21.42
C ARG A 102 21.74 4.76 -20.62
N THR A 103 21.01 5.64 -21.29
CA THR A 103 20.09 6.60 -20.65
C THR A 103 18.90 5.89 -20.01
N GLU A 104 18.32 4.91 -20.70
CA GLU A 104 17.17 4.15 -20.21
C GLU A 104 17.53 3.32 -18.97
N ILE A 105 18.68 2.65 -18.96
CA ILE A 105 19.16 1.89 -17.79
C ILE A 105 19.41 2.84 -16.62
N THR A 106 20.10 3.94 -16.88
CA THR A 106 20.42 4.92 -15.82
C THR A 106 19.14 5.51 -15.22
N ASN A 107 18.15 5.81 -16.06
CA ASN A 107 16.86 6.34 -15.60
C ASN A 107 16.07 5.29 -14.80
N LEU A 108 16.04 4.04 -15.27
CA LEU A 108 15.40 2.95 -14.54
C LEU A 108 16.03 2.78 -13.15
N LEU A 109 17.36 2.74 -13.06
CA LEU A 109 18.08 2.61 -11.78
C LEU A 109 17.85 3.81 -10.85
N LYS A 110 17.87 5.05 -11.37
CA LYS A 110 17.57 6.24 -10.58
C LYS A 110 16.15 6.21 -10.01
N GLN A 111 15.18 5.82 -10.82
CA GLN A 111 13.78 5.77 -10.42
C GLN A 111 13.52 4.66 -9.41
N ILE A 112 14.10 3.47 -9.62
CA ILE A 112 14.06 2.39 -8.61
C ILE A 112 14.70 2.85 -7.30
N ARG A 113 15.84 3.56 -7.35
CA ARG A 113 16.46 4.14 -6.16
C ARG A 113 15.55 5.13 -5.46
N ASP A 114 14.90 6.04 -6.19
CA ASP A 114 14.00 7.04 -5.60
C ASP A 114 12.79 6.38 -4.93
N ILE A 115 12.22 5.34 -5.56
CA ILE A 115 11.15 4.53 -4.95
C ILE A 115 11.66 3.80 -3.70
N ALA A 116 12.83 3.17 -3.77
CA ALA A 116 13.43 2.49 -2.62
C ALA A 116 13.72 3.46 -1.47
N LEU A 117 14.20 4.68 -1.74
CA LEU A 117 14.42 5.71 -0.72
C LEU A 117 13.11 6.20 -0.10
N LYS A 118 12.06 6.40 -0.91
CA LYS A 118 10.72 6.75 -0.41
C LYS A 118 10.18 5.63 0.50
N ASN A 119 10.31 4.38 0.07
CA ASN A 119 9.83 3.23 0.82
C ASN A 119 10.69 2.89 2.05
N SER A 120 12.00 3.21 2.05
CA SER A 120 12.87 2.97 3.20
C SER A 120 12.42 3.68 4.48
N LYS A 121 11.62 4.74 4.35
CA LYS A 121 11.05 5.50 5.46
C LYS A 121 9.70 4.95 5.94
N LYS A 122 9.10 4.01 5.22
CA LYS A 122 7.80 3.42 5.55
C LYS A 122 8.01 1.95 5.89
N ARG A 123 7.67 1.55 7.11
CA ARG A 123 7.72 0.14 7.53
C ARG A 123 6.34 -0.48 7.40
N ILE A 124 5.41 -0.06 8.25
CA ILE A 124 4.00 -0.40 8.12
C ILE A 124 3.25 0.86 7.68
N ASP A 125 2.59 0.78 6.53
CA ASP A 125 1.84 1.87 5.92
C ASP A 125 0.40 1.40 5.70
N PHE A 126 -0.58 2.07 6.32
CA PHE A 126 -2.00 1.83 6.11
C PHE A 126 -2.59 2.73 5.03
N ASP A 127 -1.86 3.76 4.56
CA ASP A 127 -2.36 4.74 3.58
C ASP A 127 -2.29 4.22 2.15
N SER A 128 -1.29 3.40 1.85
CA SER A 128 -1.13 2.86 0.50
C SER A 128 -2.05 1.64 0.29
N PRO A 129 -2.90 1.60 -0.75
CA PRO A 129 -3.89 0.52 -0.92
C PRO A 129 -3.27 -0.87 -1.13
N ASN A 130 -2.01 -0.91 -1.58
CA ASN A 130 -1.24 -2.12 -1.89
C ASN A 130 -0.07 -2.37 -0.92
N SER A 131 0.11 -1.57 0.14
CA SER A 131 1.22 -1.80 1.08
C SER A 131 0.97 -2.98 2.02
N LEU A 132 -0.29 -3.29 2.29
CA LEU A 132 -0.70 -4.36 3.21
C LEU A 132 -1.73 -5.26 2.52
N SER A 133 -1.50 -6.56 2.60
CA SER A 133 -2.48 -7.56 2.17
C SER A 133 -3.67 -7.61 3.14
N GLU A 134 -4.75 -8.30 2.75
CA GLU A 134 -5.91 -8.47 3.62
C GLU A 134 -5.56 -9.20 4.93
N SER A 135 -4.68 -10.22 4.84
CA SER A 135 -4.18 -10.92 6.02
C SER A 135 -3.31 -10.02 6.90
N ASP A 136 -2.50 -9.13 6.32
CA ASP A 136 -1.71 -8.18 7.10
C ASP A 136 -2.61 -7.22 7.89
N ILE A 137 -3.64 -6.66 7.25
CA ILE A 137 -4.60 -5.77 7.91
C ILE A 137 -5.30 -6.52 9.06
N TYR A 138 -5.77 -7.74 8.80
CA TYR A 138 -6.42 -8.55 9.82
C TYR A 138 -5.50 -8.89 10.99
N ASN A 139 -4.26 -9.31 10.72
CA ASN A 139 -3.29 -9.65 11.75
C ASN A 139 -2.90 -8.43 12.59
N LEU A 140 -2.78 -7.26 11.95
CA LEU A 140 -2.40 -6.02 12.61
C LEU A 140 -3.55 -5.34 13.33
N THR A 141 -4.80 -5.49 12.92
CA THR A 141 -5.92 -4.70 13.47
C THR A 141 -7.03 -5.54 14.09
N GLY A 142 -7.12 -6.82 13.74
CA GLY A 142 -8.25 -7.69 14.06
C GLY A 142 -9.48 -7.48 13.17
N LEU A 143 -9.41 -6.58 12.18
CA LEU A 143 -10.51 -6.24 11.28
C LEU A 143 -10.23 -6.72 9.87
N THR A 144 -11.30 -7.09 9.14
CA THR A 144 -11.20 -7.26 7.68
C THR A 144 -10.87 -5.91 7.04
N LYS A 145 -10.30 -5.92 5.82
CA LYS A 145 -9.98 -4.68 5.10
C LYS A 145 -11.22 -3.79 4.92
N ALA A 146 -12.35 -4.39 4.55
CA ALA A 146 -13.62 -3.67 4.40
C ALA A 146 -14.10 -3.01 5.71
N ASN A 147 -14.03 -3.72 6.84
CA ASN A 147 -14.45 -3.17 8.13
C ASN A 147 -13.48 -2.06 8.60
N PHE A 148 -12.18 -2.22 8.36
CA PHE A 148 -11.21 -1.18 8.65
C PHE A 148 -11.47 0.08 7.83
N ASP A 149 -11.80 -0.07 6.55
CA ASP A 149 -12.16 1.04 5.65
C ASP A 149 -13.44 1.75 6.11
N ASP A 150 -14.46 1.00 6.53
CA ASP A 150 -15.71 1.55 7.10
C ASP A 150 -15.47 2.33 8.39
N VAL A 151 -14.63 1.83 9.30
CA VAL A 151 -14.27 2.59 10.51
C VAL A 151 -13.54 3.88 10.14
N CYS A 152 -12.64 3.85 9.15
CA CYS A 152 -11.92 5.04 8.72
C CYS A 152 -12.86 6.08 8.10
N SER A 153 -13.85 5.67 7.30
CA SER A 153 -14.81 6.60 6.67
C SER A 153 -15.69 7.29 7.72
N LYS A 154 -16.15 6.57 8.75
CA LYS A 154 -16.94 7.12 9.87
C LYS A 154 -16.22 8.16 10.72
N ILE A 155 -14.88 8.21 10.66
CA ILE A 155 -14.06 9.18 11.40
C ILE A 155 -13.58 10.32 10.50
N GLN A 156 -13.77 10.19 9.19
CA GLN A 156 -13.26 11.16 8.22
C GLN A 156 -13.85 12.56 8.41
N ASP A 157 -15.10 12.64 8.89
CA ASP A 157 -15.80 13.89 9.19
C ASP A 157 -15.50 14.46 10.60
N SER A 158 -14.64 13.79 11.37
CA SER A 158 -14.25 14.27 12.71
C SER A 158 -13.27 15.45 12.64
N PRO A 159 -13.10 16.22 13.73
CA PRO A 159 -12.06 17.26 13.82
C PRO A 159 -10.62 16.73 13.76
N MET A 160 -10.42 15.40 13.68
CA MET A 160 -9.11 14.82 13.50
C MET A 160 -8.51 15.26 12.16
N ARG A 161 -7.27 15.72 12.17
CA ARG A 161 -6.59 16.18 10.96
C ARG A 161 -5.37 15.35 10.65
N ASP A 162 -5.13 15.18 9.36
CA ASP A 162 -3.83 14.73 8.86
C ASP A 162 -2.73 15.69 9.32
N SER A 163 -1.52 15.15 9.41
CA SER A 163 -0.32 15.91 9.71
C SER A 163 0.82 15.46 8.81
N HIS A 164 1.92 16.20 8.80
CA HIS A 164 3.08 15.89 7.95
C HIS A 164 3.62 14.45 8.14
N CYS A 165 3.45 13.84 9.31
CA CYS A 165 4.00 12.52 9.60
C CYS A 165 2.98 11.38 9.68
N ARG A 166 1.68 11.65 9.55
CA ARG A 166 0.62 10.63 9.71
C ARG A 166 -0.72 11.16 9.21
N THR A 167 -1.51 10.25 8.67
CA THR A 167 -2.90 10.48 8.30
C THR A 167 -3.85 9.99 9.40
N ILE A 168 -5.14 10.30 9.29
CA ILE A 168 -6.21 9.74 10.12
C ILE A 168 -6.19 8.20 10.06
N ARG A 169 -6.16 7.65 8.85
CA ARG A 169 -6.15 6.20 8.59
C ARG A 169 -4.96 5.52 9.25
N GLN A 170 -3.77 6.10 9.14
CA GLN A 170 -2.57 5.60 9.81
C GLN A 170 -2.72 5.64 11.34
N CYS A 171 -3.32 6.69 11.90
CA CYS A 171 -3.54 6.77 13.35
C CYS A 171 -4.51 5.69 13.85
N ILE A 172 -5.58 5.44 13.11
CA ILE A 172 -6.57 4.39 13.42
C ILE A 172 -5.88 3.02 13.34
N GLY A 173 -5.09 2.77 12.29
CA GLY A 173 -4.30 1.55 12.15
C GLY A 173 -3.35 1.31 13.33
N ILE A 174 -2.57 2.34 13.72
CA ILE A 174 -1.66 2.26 14.89
C ILE A 174 -2.44 1.94 16.18
N PHE A 175 -3.60 2.57 16.36
CA PHE A 175 -4.45 2.35 17.53
C PHE A 175 -4.96 0.91 17.60
N PHE A 176 -5.52 0.38 16.51
CA PHE A 176 -5.97 -1.01 16.47
C PHE A 176 -4.82 -2.00 16.60
N THR A 177 -3.64 -1.73 16.02
CA THR A 177 -2.44 -2.56 16.27
C THR A 177 -2.02 -2.57 17.71
N LYS A 178 -2.14 -1.44 18.42
CA LYS A 178 -1.91 -1.42 19.85
C LYS A 178 -2.91 -2.30 20.61
N LEU A 179 -4.20 -2.17 20.30
CA LEU A 179 -5.24 -2.96 20.96
C LEU A 179 -5.10 -4.45 20.68
N LYS A 180 -4.84 -4.83 19.42
CA LYS A 180 -4.75 -6.22 18.98
C LYS A 180 -3.51 -6.92 19.49
N CYS A 181 -2.36 -6.24 19.47
CA CYS A 181 -1.07 -6.87 19.75
C CYS A 181 -0.49 -6.53 21.13
N GLY A 182 -1.11 -5.61 21.89
CA GLY A 182 -0.62 -5.22 23.23
C GLY A 182 0.76 -4.54 23.22
N MET A 183 1.21 -4.02 22.08
CA MET A 183 2.57 -3.52 21.92
C MET A 183 2.82 -2.20 22.68
N SER A 184 4.06 -2.02 23.14
CA SER A 184 4.50 -0.76 23.74
C SER A 184 4.58 0.37 22.70
N ASN A 185 4.44 1.63 23.14
CA ASN A 185 4.56 2.79 22.25
C ASN A 185 5.94 2.86 21.57
N ARG A 186 7.00 2.34 22.20
CA ARG A 186 8.35 2.31 21.65
C ARG A 186 8.48 1.28 20.51
N LEU A 187 7.87 0.11 20.66
CA LEU A 187 7.80 -0.89 19.58
C LEU A 187 6.96 -0.36 18.42
N LEU A 188 5.79 0.23 18.69
CA LEU A 188 4.97 0.86 17.66
C LEU A 188 5.70 2.00 16.94
N SER A 189 6.40 2.86 17.68
CA SER A 189 7.27 3.90 17.11
C SER A 189 8.30 3.32 16.14
N THR A 190 8.89 2.18 16.48
CA THR A 190 9.81 1.46 15.61
C THR A 190 9.09 0.90 14.39
N LEU A 191 8.00 0.15 14.56
CA LEU A 191 7.26 -0.52 13.49
C LEU A 191 6.65 0.45 12.48
N PHE A 192 6.23 1.63 12.92
CA PHE A 192 5.63 2.65 12.06
C PHE A 192 6.61 3.74 11.62
N ASN A 193 7.87 3.64 12.06
CA ASN A 193 8.90 4.66 11.83
C ASN A 193 8.45 6.09 12.22
N LEU A 194 7.81 6.20 13.38
CA LEU A 194 7.33 7.46 13.96
C LEU A 194 8.09 7.76 15.25
N GLY A 195 8.24 9.02 15.62
CA GLY A 195 8.74 9.37 16.95
C GLY A 195 7.76 8.93 18.06
N CYS A 196 8.25 8.57 19.24
CA CYS A 196 7.42 8.13 20.38
C CYS A 196 6.25 9.08 20.69
N ASP A 197 6.47 10.40 20.64
CA ASP A 197 5.42 11.40 20.84
C ASP A 197 4.40 11.45 19.71
N ALA A 198 4.83 11.22 18.48
CA ALA A 198 3.92 11.10 17.35
C ALA A 198 3.07 9.82 17.48
N THR A 199 3.66 8.69 17.88
CA THR A 199 2.92 7.45 18.16
C THR A 199 1.90 7.63 19.28
N ARG A 200 2.32 8.23 20.41
CA ARG A 200 1.43 8.51 21.55
C ARG A 200 0.25 9.39 21.13
N ARG A 201 0.53 10.48 20.41
CA ARG A 201 -0.53 11.39 19.92
C ARG A 201 -1.45 10.70 18.92
N ALA A 202 -0.95 9.84 18.03
CA ALA A 202 -1.77 9.07 17.10
C ALA A 202 -2.79 8.19 17.85
N ILE A 203 -2.30 7.42 18.84
CA ILE A 203 -3.14 6.56 19.69
C ILE A 203 -4.17 7.40 20.46
N SER A 204 -3.75 8.51 21.07
CA SER A 204 -4.66 9.37 21.84
C SER A 204 -5.73 10.02 20.98
N SER A 205 -5.37 10.51 19.79
CA SER A 205 -6.32 11.11 18.86
C SER A 205 -7.30 10.09 18.32
N ALA A 206 -6.82 8.94 17.81
CA ALA A 206 -7.69 7.88 17.31
C ALA A 206 -8.68 7.41 18.38
N ARG A 207 -8.22 7.17 19.61
CA ARG A 207 -9.09 6.80 20.74
C ARG A 207 -10.15 7.86 21.01
N LYS A 208 -9.76 9.13 21.09
CA LYS A 208 -10.68 10.24 21.38
C LYS A 208 -11.81 10.28 20.34
N TYR A 209 -11.46 10.32 19.07
CA TYR A 209 -12.46 10.48 18.01
C TYR A 209 -13.28 9.21 17.79
N LEU A 210 -12.71 8.01 17.96
CA LEU A 210 -13.51 6.78 17.99
C LEU A 210 -14.58 6.83 19.09
N VAL A 211 -14.25 7.29 20.29
CA VAL A 211 -15.21 7.40 21.40
C VAL A 211 -16.25 8.50 21.14
N GLU A 212 -15.86 9.61 20.52
CA GLU A 212 -16.77 10.73 20.27
C GLU A 212 -17.70 10.53 19.06
N THR A 213 -17.25 9.85 18.00
CA THR A 213 -18.01 9.75 16.74
C THR A 213 -18.45 8.33 16.41
N PHE A 214 -17.59 7.33 16.63
CA PHE A 214 -17.90 5.96 16.23
C PHE A 214 -18.71 5.21 17.29
N VAL A 215 -18.32 5.30 18.57
CA VAL A 215 -18.94 4.54 19.66
C VAL A 215 -20.42 4.87 19.83
N PRO A 216 -20.87 6.14 19.90
CA PRO A 216 -22.28 6.45 20.15
C PRO A 216 -23.21 5.87 19.08
N GLU A 217 -22.74 5.83 17.83
CA GLU A 217 -23.53 5.38 16.68
C GLU A 217 -23.43 3.87 16.41
N ASN A 218 -22.45 3.16 16.98
CA ASN A 218 -22.17 1.76 16.60
C ASN A 218 -21.99 0.80 17.79
N LEU A 219 -21.76 1.30 19.01
CA LEU A 219 -21.40 0.48 20.18
C LEU A 219 -22.03 0.95 21.52
N GLY A 220 -22.42 2.23 21.65
CA GLY A 220 -22.97 2.81 22.88
C GLY A 220 -24.45 2.48 23.08
N PHE A 221 -25.00 2.57 24.29
CA PHE A 221 -26.39 2.15 24.55
C PHE A 221 -27.45 2.84 23.66
N GLU A 222 -27.13 3.99 23.10
CA GLU A 222 -28.01 4.77 22.22
C GLU A 222 -28.09 4.23 20.79
N HIS A 223 -27.15 3.38 20.34
CA HIS A 223 -27.10 2.91 18.95
C HIS A 223 -28.16 1.85 18.61
N ILE A 224 -28.74 1.19 19.61
CA ILE A 224 -29.69 0.09 19.41
C ILE A 224 -30.91 0.21 20.31
N SER A 225 -32.10 0.09 19.73
CA SER A 225 -33.35 0.14 20.49
C SER A 225 -33.59 -1.17 21.24
N ARG A 226 -34.31 -1.09 22.37
CA ARG A 226 -34.71 -2.27 23.15
C ARG A 226 -35.39 -3.34 22.29
N ASN A 227 -36.32 -2.94 21.42
CA ASN A 227 -37.05 -3.87 20.57
C ASN A 227 -36.10 -4.58 19.59
N ASN A 228 -35.14 -3.85 19.01
CA ASN A 228 -34.14 -4.45 18.14
C ASN A 228 -33.25 -5.46 18.89
N VAL A 229 -32.85 -5.17 20.13
CA VAL A 229 -32.10 -6.13 20.97
C VAL A 229 -32.91 -7.41 21.20
N ILE A 230 -34.19 -7.29 21.49
CA ILE A 230 -35.09 -8.42 21.72
C ILE A 230 -35.24 -9.25 20.43
N ASP A 231 -35.54 -8.58 19.32
CA ASP A 231 -35.93 -9.22 18.07
C ASP A 231 -34.72 -9.86 17.35
N ASN A 232 -33.55 -9.22 17.40
CA ASN A 232 -32.39 -9.59 16.58
C ASN A 232 -31.17 -10.07 17.36
N HIS A 233 -31.04 -9.74 18.65
CA HIS A 233 -29.83 -10.01 19.44
C HIS A 233 -30.05 -10.89 20.67
N THR A 234 -31.30 -11.20 21.01
CA THR A 234 -31.62 -12.09 22.13
C THR A 234 -31.90 -13.50 21.60
N ARG A 235 -31.06 -14.47 21.98
CA ARG A 235 -31.24 -15.86 21.55
C ARG A 235 -32.45 -16.51 22.26
N PRO A 236 -33.20 -17.40 21.58
CA PRO A 236 -34.31 -18.13 22.21
C PRO A 236 -33.90 -18.88 23.48
N LEU A 237 -32.68 -19.42 23.52
CA LEU A 237 -32.13 -20.09 24.71
C LEU A 237 -31.95 -19.13 25.90
N ALA A 238 -31.51 -17.89 25.65
CA ALA A 238 -31.40 -16.90 26.71
C ALA A 238 -32.78 -16.52 27.24
N GLN A 239 -33.78 -16.39 26.35
CA GLN A 239 -35.17 -16.16 26.74
C GLN A 239 -35.72 -17.32 27.57
N SER A 240 -35.44 -18.58 27.23
CA SER A 240 -35.91 -19.71 28.04
C SER A 240 -35.25 -19.81 29.41
N LEU A 241 -33.98 -19.39 29.52
CA LEU A 241 -33.21 -19.48 30.77
C LEU A 241 -33.47 -18.32 31.74
N PHE A 242 -33.79 -17.12 31.22
CA PHE A 242 -33.90 -15.90 32.02
C PHE A 242 -35.25 -15.16 31.83
N GLY A 243 -36.19 -15.73 31.08
CA GLY A 243 -37.41 -15.07 30.59
C GLY A 243 -38.65 -15.23 31.46
N ASP A 244 -38.53 -15.18 32.79
CA ASP A 244 -39.70 -15.10 33.67
C ASP A 244 -40.43 -13.74 33.57
N ILE A 245 -39.82 -12.75 32.90
CA ILE A 245 -40.38 -11.43 32.64
C ILE A 245 -40.80 -11.36 31.18
N THR A 246 -42.01 -10.87 30.87
CA THR A 246 -42.50 -10.71 29.50
C THR A 246 -41.58 -9.83 28.66
N ASN A 247 -40.99 -10.45 27.62
CA ASN A 247 -40.17 -9.81 26.60
C ASN A 247 -38.93 -9.04 27.13
N PRO A 248 -37.97 -9.72 27.80
CA PRO A 248 -36.80 -9.06 28.37
C PRO A 248 -35.70 -8.90 27.33
N ALA A 249 -35.08 -7.71 27.27
CA ALA A 249 -33.81 -7.54 26.60
C ALA A 249 -32.69 -8.10 27.48
N ILE A 250 -31.97 -9.12 27.00
CA ILE A 250 -30.92 -9.80 27.77
C ILE A 250 -29.56 -9.31 27.26
N LEU A 251 -28.79 -8.69 28.15
CA LEU A 251 -27.49 -8.11 27.84
C LEU A 251 -26.38 -8.92 28.52
N VAL A 252 -25.34 -9.25 27.78
CA VAL A 252 -24.10 -9.78 28.35
C VAL A 252 -23.10 -8.64 28.39
N VAL A 253 -22.93 -8.09 29.58
CA VAL A 253 -21.99 -7.00 29.83
C VAL A 253 -20.73 -7.63 30.43
N ASP A 254 -19.70 -7.82 29.61
CA ASP A 254 -18.38 -8.18 30.14
C ASP A 254 -17.63 -6.93 30.65
N GLY A 255 -16.50 -7.14 31.33
CA GLY A 255 -15.71 -6.07 31.92
C GLY A 255 -15.23 -4.98 30.95
N THR A 256 -15.35 -5.22 29.64
CA THR A 256 -14.97 -4.29 28.57
C THR A 256 -15.96 -3.12 28.44
N TYR A 257 -17.20 -3.29 28.90
CA TYR A 257 -18.29 -2.31 28.77
C TYR A 257 -18.60 -1.56 30.08
N ILE A 258 -17.87 -1.84 31.17
CA ILE A 258 -18.08 -1.21 32.50
C ILE A 258 -17.65 0.28 32.52
N TYR A 259 -16.93 0.75 31.50
CA TYR A 259 -16.41 2.13 31.40
C TYR A 259 -17.22 3.05 30.45
N ILE A 260 -18.43 2.65 30.05
CA ILE A 260 -19.38 3.54 29.37
C ILE A 260 -20.25 4.22 30.42
#